data_AF-A0A926PHZ8-F1
#
_entry.id   AF-A0A926PHZ8-F1
#
_cell.length_a   1.000
_cell.length_b   1.000
_cell.length_c   1.000
_cell.angle_alpha   90.00
_cell.angle_beta   90.00
_cell.angle_gamma   90.00
#
_symmetry.space_group_name_H-M   'P 1'
#
loop_
_entity.id
_entity.type
_entity.pdbx_description
1 polymer ?
#
loop_
_entity_poly.entity_id
_entity_poly.type
_entity_poly.pdbx_seq_one_letter_code
_entity_poly.pdbx_strand_id
1 'polypeptide(L)'
;MSTALKVAIIAAHFFIYLVAAINIWIFSQRSEFYRTVVKLRSLPLIYCGFACFAISTSYEIAEHIGDDWLYKSHISPLNHLFYTFTTAGICLIALGLRKSRLLDVLLIASLIAVPLSYGVNDSKSLMLLISLIPTIIFVYNWYVVMRDWRVFLFLLFSNVFALGFGVALIATGQQVLHLFVGPASAIGLLILGYVAWVKPKRLRS
;
A
#
# COMPACT_ATOMS: atom_id res chain seq x y z
N MET A 1 18.80 20.99 -1.55
CA MET A 1 18.67 19.79 -2.43
C MET A 1 18.84 20.23 -3.88
N SER A 2 19.48 19.43 -4.73
CA SER A 2 19.59 19.78 -6.17
C SER A 2 18.25 19.67 -6.87
N THR A 3 18.02 20.49 -7.91
CA THR A 3 16.79 20.44 -8.72
C THR A 3 16.55 19.06 -9.31
N ALA A 4 17.62 18.40 -9.79
CA ALA A 4 17.54 17.05 -10.34
C ALA A 4 17.03 16.02 -9.30
N LEU A 5 17.56 16.07 -8.07
CA LEU A 5 17.11 15.17 -7.00
C LEU A 5 15.66 15.45 -6.61
N LYS A 6 15.26 16.73 -6.52
CA LYS A 6 13.87 17.12 -6.26
C LYS A 6 12.91 16.56 -7.31
N VAL A 7 13.23 16.72 -8.60
CA VAL A 7 12.42 16.17 -9.71
C VAL A 7 12.34 14.65 -9.65
N ALA A 8 13.45 13.97 -9.31
CA ALA A 8 13.46 12.52 -9.14
C ALA A 8 12.56 12.06 -7.99
N ILE A 9 12.58 12.75 -6.85
CA ILE A 9 11.69 12.48 -5.71
C ILE A 9 10.24 12.70 -6.10
N ILE A 10 9.92 13.78 -6.81
CA ILE A 10 8.57 14.03 -7.33
C ILE A 10 8.10 12.85 -8.17
N ALA A 11 8.87 12.48 -9.20
CA ALA A 11 8.54 11.37 -10.10
C ALA A 11 8.36 10.04 -9.32
N ALA A 12 9.18 9.80 -8.31
CA ALA A 12 9.12 8.64 -7.45
C ALA A 12 7.80 8.51 -6.66
N HIS A 13 7.21 9.63 -6.21
CA HIS A 13 5.89 9.60 -5.56
C HIS A 13 4.77 9.37 -6.58
N PHE A 14 4.84 10.04 -7.75
CA PHE A 14 3.85 9.86 -8.82
C PHE A 14 3.79 8.43 -9.37
N PHE A 15 4.84 7.63 -9.17
CA PHE A 15 4.87 6.25 -9.62
C PHE A 15 3.73 5.41 -9.02
N ILE A 16 3.27 5.69 -7.80
CA ILE A 16 2.16 4.95 -7.17
C ILE A 16 0.86 5.07 -7.99
N TYR A 17 0.56 6.21 -8.61
CA TYR A 17 -0.62 6.37 -9.46
C TYR A 17 -0.60 5.39 -10.64
N LEU A 18 0.55 5.31 -11.31
CA LEU A 18 0.74 4.39 -12.43
C LEU A 18 0.56 2.95 -11.99
N VAL A 19 1.16 2.57 -10.85
CA VAL A 19 1.06 1.21 -10.32
C VAL A 19 -0.36 0.85 -9.90
N ALA A 20 -1.09 1.78 -9.26
CA ALA A 20 -2.49 1.59 -8.91
C ALA A 20 -3.36 1.40 -10.17
N ALA A 21 -3.16 2.23 -11.19
CA ALA A 21 -3.87 2.12 -12.47
C ALA A 21 -3.57 0.80 -13.19
N ILE A 22 -2.31 0.37 -13.23
CA ILE A 22 -1.90 -0.92 -13.82
C ILE A 22 -2.59 -2.08 -13.08
N ASN A 23 -2.61 -2.05 -11.75
CA ASN A 23 -3.27 -3.10 -10.98
C ASN A 23 -4.78 -3.16 -11.25
N ILE A 24 -5.47 -2.01 -11.26
CA ILE A 24 -6.90 -1.94 -11.62
C ILE A 24 -7.12 -2.50 -13.02
N TRP A 25 -6.27 -2.12 -13.99
CA TRP A 25 -6.33 -2.62 -15.34
C TRP A 25 -6.15 -4.14 -15.42
N ILE A 26 -5.16 -4.73 -14.70
CA ILE A 26 -4.93 -6.18 -14.64
C ILE A 26 -6.18 -6.92 -14.16
N PHE A 27 -6.78 -6.48 -13.05
CA PHE A 27 -7.99 -7.11 -12.52
C PHE A 27 -9.20 -6.92 -13.42
N SER A 28 -9.30 -5.78 -14.12
CA SER A 28 -10.36 -5.49 -15.09
C SER A 28 -10.27 -6.39 -16.34
N GLN A 29 -9.07 -6.48 -16.94
CA GLN A 29 -8.81 -7.32 -18.11
C GLN A 29 -9.07 -8.80 -17.86
N ARG A 30 -8.89 -9.26 -16.62
CA ARG A 30 -9.11 -10.65 -16.22
C ARG A 30 -10.34 -10.82 -15.31
N SER A 31 -11.28 -9.89 -15.37
CA SER A 31 -12.41 -9.83 -14.44
C SER A 31 -13.27 -11.09 -14.44
N GLU A 32 -13.55 -11.67 -15.62
CA GLU A 32 -14.30 -12.92 -15.72
C GLU A 32 -13.58 -14.06 -15.00
N PHE A 33 -12.28 -14.27 -15.30
CA PHE A 33 -11.45 -15.26 -14.63
C PHE A 33 -11.47 -15.10 -13.09
N TYR A 34 -11.36 -13.86 -12.61
CA TYR A 34 -11.38 -13.63 -11.16
C TYR A 34 -12.76 -13.86 -10.53
N ARG A 35 -13.85 -13.62 -11.25
CA ARG A 35 -15.22 -13.85 -10.77
C ARG A 35 -15.61 -15.32 -10.80
N THR A 36 -15.29 -16.04 -11.88
CA THR A 36 -15.81 -17.40 -12.13
C THR A 36 -14.84 -18.48 -11.65
N VAL A 37 -13.54 -18.29 -11.92
CA VAL A 37 -12.51 -19.32 -11.70
C VAL A 37 -11.86 -19.14 -10.33
N VAL A 38 -11.36 -17.95 -10.02
CA VAL A 38 -10.76 -17.67 -8.69
C VAL A 38 -11.82 -17.42 -7.62
N LYS A 39 -13.01 -16.95 -8.03
CA LYS A 39 -14.13 -16.62 -7.14
C LYS A 39 -13.74 -15.60 -6.07
N LEU A 40 -13.12 -14.50 -6.50
CA LEU A 40 -12.89 -13.34 -5.64
C LEU A 40 -14.21 -12.83 -5.08
N ARG A 41 -14.22 -12.38 -3.83
CA ARG A 41 -15.43 -11.90 -3.18
C ARG A 41 -15.98 -10.63 -3.84
N SER A 42 -15.11 -9.67 -4.16
CA SER A 42 -15.53 -8.38 -4.73
C SER A 42 -14.40 -7.69 -5.49
N LEU A 43 -14.51 -7.63 -6.81
CA LEU A 43 -13.64 -6.79 -7.64
C LEU A 43 -13.79 -5.29 -7.33
N PRO A 44 -14.99 -4.73 -7.12
CA PRO A 44 -15.12 -3.33 -6.73
C PRO A 44 -14.31 -2.95 -5.49
N LEU A 45 -14.29 -3.80 -4.46
CA LEU A 45 -13.46 -3.54 -3.26
C LEU A 45 -11.97 -3.52 -3.59
N ILE A 46 -11.51 -4.40 -4.49
CA ILE A 46 -10.11 -4.43 -4.94
C ILE A 46 -9.78 -3.14 -5.71
N TYR A 47 -10.66 -2.70 -6.62
CA TYR A 47 -10.48 -1.44 -7.35
C TYR A 47 -10.43 -0.23 -6.42
N CYS A 48 -11.39 -0.15 -5.50
CA CYS A 48 -11.42 0.91 -4.50
C CYS A 48 -10.16 0.90 -3.63
N GLY A 49 -9.65 -0.27 -3.26
CA GLY A 49 -8.42 -0.34 -2.48
C GLY A 49 -7.18 0.14 -3.24
N PHE A 50 -7.04 -0.16 -4.54
CA PHE A 50 -5.99 0.46 -5.36
C PHE A 50 -6.18 1.97 -5.53
N ALA A 51 -7.42 2.44 -5.68
CA ALA A 51 -7.72 3.87 -5.69
C ALA A 51 -7.36 4.55 -4.36
N CYS A 52 -7.54 3.88 -3.23
CA CYS A 52 -7.12 4.40 -1.92
C CYS A 52 -5.60 4.58 -1.83
N PHE A 53 -4.77 3.71 -2.44
CA PHE A 53 -3.32 3.96 -2.50
C PHE A 53 -2.99 5.22 -3.31
N ALA A 54 -3.66 5.44 -4.44
CA ALA A 54 -3.51 6.68 -5.20
C ALA A 54 -3.93 7.93 -4.40
N ILE A 55 -5.05 7.85 -3.68
CA ILE A 55 -5.53 8.94 -2.81
C ILE A 55 -4.55 9.19 -1.66
N SER A 56 -4.04 8.13 -1.04
CA SER A 56 -3.03 8.21 0.02
C SER A 56 -1.81 8.99 -0.45
N THR A 57 -1.24 8.60 -1.60
CA THR A 57 -0.09 9.29 -2.20
C THR A 57 -0.40 10.76 -2.52
N SER A 58 -1.64 11.13 -2.87
CA SER A 58 -2.01 12.54 -3.04
C SER A 58 -1.77 13.36 -1.77
N TYR A 59 -2.07 12.80 -0.60
CA TYR A 59 -1.86 13.48 0.68
C TYR A 59 -0.38 13.56 1.06
N GLU A 60 0.40 12.53 0.77
CA GLU A 60 1.86 12.55 0.95
C GLU A 60 2.52 13.59 0.03
N ILE A 61 2.12 13.66 -1.23
CA ILE A 61 2.58 14.69 -2.18
C ILE A 61 2.19 16.08 -1.68
N ALA A 62 0.96 16.27 -1.21
CA ALA A 62 0.52 17.56 -0.67
C ALA A 62 1.36 18.00 0.54
N GLU A 63 1.70 17.08 1.44
CA GLU A 63 2.60 17.35 2.56
C GLU A 63 4.00 17.75 2.05
N HIS A 64 4.56 16.99 1.11
CA HIS A 64 5.87 17.27 0.55
C HIS A 64 5.92 18.56 -0.28
N ILE A 65 4.82 18.99 -0.89
CA ILE A 65 4.74 20.33 -1.50
C ILE A 65 4.91 21.41 -0.42
N GLY A 66 4.25 21.26 0.73
CA GLY A 66 4.38 22.19 1.86
C GLY A 66 5.79 22.23 2.46
N ASP A 67 6.50 21.12 2.42
CA ASP A 67 7.86 20.97 2.96
C ASP A 67 8.99 21.15 1.94
N ASP A 68 8.69 21.67 0.74
CA ASP A 68 9.65 21.83 -0.36
C ASP A 68 10.37 20.51 -0.76
N TRP A 69 9.67 19.39 -0.59
CA TRP A 69 10.12 18.03 -0.83
C TRP A 69 11.28 17.58 0.07
N LEU A 70 11.52 18.29 1.16
CA LEU A 70 12.40 17.83 2.22
C LEU A 70 11.62 16.87 3.11
N TYR A 71 12.17 15.69 3.34
CA TYR A 71 11.54 14.75 4.25
C TYR A 71 11.61 15.27 5.69
N LYS A 72 10.45 15.41 6.32
CA LYS A 72 10.30 15.74 7.74
C LYS A 72 9.39 14.71 8.39
N SER A 73 9.81 14.20 9.54
CA SER A 73 8.99 13.30 10.35
C SER A 73 8.25 14.10 11.42
N HIS A 74 6.98 14.39 11.17
CA HIS A 74 6.10 15.09 12.10
C HIS A 74 4.67 14.56 12.03
N ILE A 75 3.87 14.91 13.02
CA ILE A 75 2.43 14.67 13.04
C ILE A 75 1.76 15.82 12.28
N SER A 76 1.06 15.51 11.19
CA SER A 76 0.25 16.47 10.44
C SER A 76 -1.10 15.87 10.01
N PRO A 77 -2.10 16.71 9.68
CA PRO A 77 -3.37 16.26 9.12
C PRO A 77 -3.24 15.55 7.77
N LEU A 78 -2.35 15.99 6.87
CA LEU A 78 -2.19 15.31 5.57
C LEU A 78 -1.53 13.95 5.76
N ASN A 79 -0.56 13.84 6.67
CA ASN A 79 0.07 12.57 6.99
C ASN A 79 -0.91 11.62 7.72
N HIS A 80 -1.84 12.15 8.52
CA HIS A 80 -2.97 11.38 9.04
C HIS A 80 -3.82 10.77 7.90
N LEU A 81 -4.17 11.58 6.90
CA LEU A 81 -4.96 11.13 5.76
C LEU A 81 -4.20 10.11 4.89
N PHE A 82 -2.89 10.31 4.69
CA PHE A 82 -2.01 9.33 4.06
C PHE A 82 -2.13 7.95 4.72
N TYR A 83 -1.88 7.83 6.03
CA TYR A 83 -1.95 6.53 6.70
C TYR A 83 -3.38 5.94 6.73
N THR A 84 -4.39 6.80 6.83
CA THR A 84 -5.80 6.41 6.77
C THR A 84 -6.11 5.73 5.43
N PHE A 85 -5.77 6.36 4.31
CA PHE A 85 -6.05 5.83 2.98
C PHE A 85 -5.13 4.67 2.60
N THR A 86 -3.88 4.63 3.07
CA THR A 86 -3.01 3.45 2.94
C THR A 86 -3.64 2.24 3.61
N THR A 87 -4.12 2.40 4.84
CA THR A 87 -4.79 1.32 5.59
C THR A 87 -6.10 0.93 4.92
N ALA A 88 -6.87 1.90 4.42
CA ALA A 88 -8.07 1.63 3.64
C ALA A 88 -7.77 0.80 2.39
N GLY A 89 -6.71 1.12 1.66
CA GLY A 89 -6.26 0.35 0.50
C GLY A 89 -6.01 -1.11 0.82
N ILE A 90 -5.20 -1.36 1.87
CA ILE A 90 -4.88 -2.70 2.36
C ILE A 90 -6.16 -3.45 2.76
N CYS A 91 -7.01 -2.84 3.58
CA CYS A 91 -8.23 -3.47 4.08
C CYS A 91 -9.24 -3.78 2.98
N LEU A 92 -9.50 -2.85 2.07
CA LEU A 92 -10.49 -3.03 1.00
C LEU A 92 -10.07 -4.15 0.05
N ILE A 93 -8.80 -4.22 -0.33
CA ILE A 93 -8.32 -5.34 -1.15
C ILE A 93 -8.42 -6.65 -0.38
N ALA A 94 -7.99 -6.69 0.88
CA ALA A 94 -8.05 -7.91 1.70
C ALA A 94 -9.49 -8.43 1.85
N LEU A 95 -10.46 -7.54 2.05
CA LEU A 95 -11.89 -7.85 2.09
C LEU A 95 -12.39 -8.35 0.74
N GLY A 96 -11.95 -7.75 -0.37
CA GLY A 96 -12.34 -8.11 -1.74
C GLY A 96 -11.80 -9.46 -2.21
N LEU A 97 -10.68 -9.91 -1.66
CA LEU A 97 -10.04 -11.18 -2.04
C LEU A 97 -10.81 -12.41 -1.55
N ARG A 98 -11.18 -12.45 -0.26
CA ARG A 98 -11.77 -13.64 0.37
C ARG A 98 -12.72 -13.26 1.50
N LYS A 99 -13.78 -14.05 1.68
CA LYS A 99 -14.68 -13.94 2.83
C LYS A 99 -14.13 -14.70 4.04
N SER A 100 -14.04 -14.04 5.19
CA SER A 100 -13.79 -14.69 6.48
C SER A 100 -14.32 -13.79 7.60
N ARG A 101 -15.29 -14.28 8.38
CA ARG A 101 -15.98 -13.43 9.40
C ARG A 101 -15.01 -12.83 10.40
N LEU A 102 -14.07 -13.61 10.92
CA LEU A 102 -13.08 -13.14 11.88
C LEU A 102 -12.15 -12.10 11.26
N LEU A 103 -11.59 -12.39 10.07
CA LEU A 103 -10.66 -11.48 9.41
C LEU A 103 -11.37 -10.19 8.95
N ASP A 104 -12.62 -10.28 8.49
CA ASP A 104 -13.43 -9.13 8.11
C ASP A 104 -13.61 -8.18 9.30
N VAL A 105 -13.93 -8.70 10.50
CA VAL A 105 -14.05 -7.90 11.72
C VAL A 105 -12.74 -7.21 12.05
N LEU A 106 -11.61 -7.91 11.98
CA LEU A 106 -10.28 -7.32 12.24
C LEU A 106 -9.93 -6.22 11.22
N LEU A 107 -10.22 -6.44 9.93
CA LEU A 107 -9.99 -5.45 8.88
C LEU A 107 -10.86 -4.20 9.08
N ILE A 108 -12.15 -4.38 9.39
CA ILE A 108 -13.08 -3.27 9.66
C ILE A 108 -12.69 -2.51 10.93
N ALA A 109 -12.32 -3.23 11.99
CA ALA A 109 -11.82 -2.60 13.21
C ALA A 109 -10.55 -1.79 12.94
N SER A 110 -9.66 -2.29 12.08
CA SER A 110 -8.42 -1.59 11.69
C SER A 110 -8.68 -0.32 10.89
N LEU A 111 -9.71 -0.30 10.02
CA LEU A 111 -10.14 0.90 9.29
C LEU A 111 -10.51 2.06 10.22
N ILE A 112 -11.03 1.75 11.41
CA ILE A 112 -11.44 2.73 12.41
C ILE A 112 -10.29 3.04 13.37
N ALA A 113 -9.61 2.00 13.86
CA ALA A 113 -8.59 2.13 14.89
C ALA A 113 -7.32 2.86 14.40
N VAL A 114 -6.90 2.66 13.15
CA VAL A 114 -5.71 3.35 12.61
C VAL A 114 -5.92 4.88 12.62
N PRO A 115 -6.95 5.46 11.99
CA PRO A 115 -7.15 6.91 12.06
C PRO A 115 -7.28 7.43 13.50
N LEU A 116 -8.05 6.74 14.36
CA LEU A 116 -8.25 7.19 15.74
C LEU A 116 -6.99 7.13 16.61
N SER A 117 -6.01 6.31 16.25
CA SER A 117 -4.76 6.17 17.00
C SER A 117 -3.61 7.01 16.45
N TYR A 118 -3.81 7.72 15.34
CA TYR A 118 -2.80 8.57 14.75
C TYR A 118 -2.51 9.78 15.64
N GLY A 119 -1.23 9.99 16.00
CA GLY A 119 -0.81 11.12 16.83
C GLY A 119 -1.09 10.93 18.33
N VAL A 120 -1.59 9.78 18.76
CA VAL A 120 -1.71 9.47 20.20
C VAL A 120 -0.31 9.53 20.83
N ASN A 121 -0.17 10.30 21.92
CA ASN A 121 1.10 10.61 22.57
C ASN A 121 2.13 11.26 21.63
N ASP A 122 1.69 12.14 20.74
CA ASP A 122 2.52 12.86 19.76
C ASP A 122 3.38 11.93 18.88
N SER A 123 2.87 10.73 18.62
CA SER A 123 3.59 9.65 17.96
C SER A 123 2.75 8.89 16.94
N LYS A 124 3.43 8.29 15.97
CA LYS A 124 2.85 7.39 14.96
C LYS A 124 2.90 5.92 15.39
N SER A 125 3.61 5.59 16.47
CA SER A 125 3.96 4.22 16.83
C SER A 125 2.74 3.33 17.09
N LEU A 126 1.73 3.83 17.81
CA LEU A 126 0.53 3.04 18.11
C LEU A 126 -0.25 2.71 16.82
N MET A 127 -0.45 3.70 15.97
CA MET A 127 -1.10 3.52 14.67
C MET A 127 -0.30 2.54 13.78
N LEU A 128 1.03 2.64 13.76
CA LEU A 128 1.88 1.72 13.00
C LEU A 128 1.73 0.29 13.50
N LEU A 129 1.73 0.09 14.83
CA LEU A 129 1.51 -1.22 15.44
C LEU A 129 0.15 -1.82 15.05
N ILE A 130 -0.93 -1.03 15.11
CA ILE A 130 -2.26 -1.46 14.71
C ILE A 130 -2.30 -1.80 13.21
N SER A 131 -1.63 -1.02 12.36
CA SER A 131 -1.57 -1.23 10.91
C SER A 131 -0.88 -2.53 10.48
N LEU A 132 -0.13 -3.19 11.38
CA LEU A 132 0.43 -4.53 11.12
C LEU A 132 -0.67 -5.59 10.98
N ILE A 133 -1.77 -5.47 11.73
CA ILE A 133 -2.89 -6.42 11.69
C ILE A 133 -3.47 -6.53 10.27
N PRO A 134 -3.98 -5.45 9.65
CA PRO A 134 -4.52 -5.54 8.30
C PRO A 134 -3.46 -5.91 7.27
N THR A 135 -2.20 -5.53 7.47
CA THR A 135 -1.09 -5.88 6.57
C THR A 135 -0.83 -7.39 6.55
N ILE A 136 -0.79 -8.04 7.72
CA ILE A 136 -0.63 -9.50 7.84
C ILE A 136 -1.82 -10.20 7.18
N ILE A 137 -3.04 -9.76 7.48
CA ILE A 137 -4.26 -10.35 6.92
C ILE A 137 -4.29 -10.18 5.39
N PHE A 138 -3.90 -9.02 4.88
CA PHE A 138 -3.84 -8.72 3.46
C PHE A 138 -2.91 -9.69 2.72
N VAL A 139 -1.67 -9.84 3.18
CA VAL A 139 -0.70 -10.74 2.54
C VAL A 139 -1.13 -12.20 2.69
N TYR A 140 -1.68 -12.59 3.84
CA TYR A 140 -2.24 -13.92 4.04
C TYR A 140 -3.39 -14.21 3.07
N ASN A 141 -4.38 -13.32 2.95
CA ASN A 141 -5.50 -13.49 2.03
C ASN A 141 -5.03 -13.54 0.58
N TRP A 142 -4.07 -12.69 0.21
CA TRP A 142 -3.48 -12.70 -1.11
C TRP A 142 -2.78 -14.03 -1.40
N TYR A 143 -1.97 -14.53 -0.46
CA TYR A 143 -1.31 -15.83 -0.58
C TYR A 143 -2.30 -16.99 -0.72
N VAL A 144 -3.33 -17.04 0.12
CA VAL A 144 -4.35 -18.10 0.09
C VAL A 144 -5.11 -18.10 -1.23
N VAL A 145 -5.47 -16.91 -1.73
CA VAL A 145 -6.22 -16.76 -2.97
C VAL A 145 -5.33 -17.05 -4.17
N MET A 146 -4.15 -16.43 -4.27
CA MET A 146 -3.28 -16.54 -5.44
C MET A 146 -2.43 -17.80 -5.46
N ARG A 147 -2.16 -18.41 -4.30
CA ARG A 147 -1.27 -19.58 -4.12
C ARG A 147 0.11 -19.35 -4.72
N ASP A 148 0.66 -18.17 -4.46
CA ASP A 148 1.94 -17.72 -5.00
C ASP A 148 2.75 -17.06 -3.89
N TRP A 149 3.98 -17.55 -3.65
CA TRP A 149 4.84 -17.04 -2.58
C TRP A 149 5.36 -15.63 -2.84
N ARG A 150 5.40 -15.16 -4.10
CA ARG A 150 5.96 -13.86 -4.46
C ARG A 150 5.19 -12.69 -3.82
N VAL A 151 3.99 -12.95 -3.32
CA VAL A 151 3.17 -12.00 -2.56
C VAL A 151 3.86 -11.53 -1.28
N PHE A 152 4.74 -12.34 -0.70
CA PHE A 152 5.52 -11.95 0.48
C PHE A 152 6.59 -10.90 0.15
N LEU A 153 6.98 -10.75 -1.12
CA LEU A 153 7.85 -9.66 -1.54
C LEU A 153 7.19 -8.30 -1.34
N PHE A 154 5.86 -8.21 -1.27
CA PHE A 154 5.18 -6.98 -0.84
C PHE A 154 5.67 -6.53 0.54
N LEU A 155 5.80 -7.44 1.52
CA LEU A 155 6.32 -7.09 2.85
C LEU A 155 7.77 -6.63 2.80
N LEU A 156 8.59 -7.29 1.97
CA LEU A 156 9.98 -6.90 1.80
C LEU A 156 10.11 -5.48 1.24
N PHE A 157 9.36 -5.16 0.18
CA PHE A 157 9.46 -3.87 -0.49
C PHE A 157 8.70 -2.76 0.26
N SER A 158 7.42 -2.98 0.55
CA SER A 158 6.54 -1.96 1.14
C SER A 158 6.75 -1.76 2.64
N ASN A 159 7.35 -2.73 3.36
CA ASN A 159 7.65 -2.57 4.78
C ASN A 159 9.15 -2.49 5.01
N VAL A 160 9.93 -3.53 4.69
CA VAL A 160 11.35 -3.59 5.08
C VAL A 160 12.17 -2.51 4.37
N PHE A 161 12.11 -2.42 3.04
CA PHE A 161 12.87 -1.43 2.29
C PHE A 161 12.32 -0.01 2.48
N ALA A 162 11.01 0.20 2.35
CA ALA A 162 10.42 1.53 2.54
C ALA A 162 10.71 2.10 3.95
N LEU A 163 10.51 1.30 5.00
CA LEU A 163 10.83 1.70 6.37
C LEU A 163 12.34 1.86 6.57
N GLY A 164 13.15 0.93 6.06
CA GLY A 164 14.60 0.98 6.18
C GLY A 164 15.18 2.27 5.56
N PHE A 165 14.74 2.63 4.37
CA PHE A 165 15.13 3.90 3.73
C PHE A 165 14.59 5.11 4.51
N GLY A 166 13.36 5.06 5.03
CA GLY A 166 12.81 6.13 5.87
C GLY A 166 13.59 6.35 7.17
N VAL A 167 13.94 5.27 7.87
CA VAL A 167 14.76 5.33 9.10
C VAL A 167 16.17 5.84 8.78
N ALA A 168 16.81 5.34 7.72
CA ALA A 168 18.12 5.80 7.31
C ALA A 168 18.09 7.29 6.90
N LEU A 169 17.03 7.73 6.21
CA LEU A 169 16.81 9.14 5.85
C LEU A 169 16.69 10.03 7.09
N ILE A 170 15.91 9.62 8.09
CA ILE A 170 15.79 10.35 9.37
C ILE A 170 17.12 10.39 10.11
N ALA A 171 17.81 9.25 10.21
CA ALA A 171 19.03 9.12 10.98
C ALA A 171 20.23 9.86 10.37
N THR A 172 20.30 9.92 9.03
CA THR A 172 21.45 10.50 8.31
C THR A 172 21.19 11.89 7.73
N GLY A 173 19.92 12.28 7.60
CA GLY A 173 19.50 13.51 6.88
C GLY A 173 19.73 13.47 5.37
N GLN A 174 20.20 12.36 4.80
CA GLN A 174 20.55 12.27 3.38
C GLN A 174 19.31 12.15 2.48
N GLN A 175 18.89 13.27 1.90
CA GLN A 175 17.68 13.36 1.06
C GLN A 175 17.69 12.45 -0.18
N VAL A 176 18.84 11.96 -0.63
CA VAL A 176 18.89 10.96 -1.71
C VAL A 176 18.13 9.68 -1.34
N LEU A 177 18.03 9.35 -0.05
CA LEU A 177 17.31 8.17 0.44
C LEU A 177 15.79 8.33 0.29
N HIS A 178 15.26 9.56 0.25
CA HIS A 178 13.84 9.84 0.02
C HIS A 178 13.37 9.30 -1.34
N LEU A 179 14.27 9.25 -2.33
CA LEU A 179 13.99 8.68 -3.65
C LEU A 179 13.50 7.23 -3.59
N PHE A 180 13.90 6.46 -2.57
CA PHE A 180 13.61 5.04 -2.51
C PHE A 180 12.36 4.69 -1.69
N VAL A 181 11.85 5.62 -0.87
CA VAL A 181 10.73 5.36 0.03
C VAL A 181 9.44 5.06 -0.75
N GLY A 182 9.02 5.98 -1.63
CA GLY A 182 7.83 5.81 -2.47
C GLY A 182 7.94 4.63 -3.47
N PRO A 183 9.03 4.54 -4.25
CA PRO A 183 9.21 3.48 -5.24
C PRO A 183 9.30 2.08 -4.65
N ALA A 184 9.86 1.91 -3.45
CA ALA A 184 9.85 0.61 -2.77
C ALA A 184 8.40 0.13 -2.58
N SER A 185 7.52 0.99 -2.03
CA SER A 185 6.10 0.67 -1.90
C SER A 185 5.41 0.39 -3.24
N ALA A 186 5.75 1.16 -4.28
CA ALA A 186 5.22 0.99 -5.63
C ALA A 186 5.64 -0.36 -6.25
N ILE A 187 6.89 -0.76 -6.08
CA ILE A 187 7.40 -2.07 -6.51
C ILE A 187 6.64 -3.19 -5.80
N GLY A 188 6.39 -3.07 -4.50
CA GLY A 188 5.56 -4.02 -3.75
C GLY A 188 4.17 -4.19 -4.38
N LEU A 189 3.49 -3.10 -4.71
CA LEU A 189 2.19 -3.14 -5.40
C LEU A 189 2.27 -3.70 -6.82
N LEU A 190 3.35 -3.43 -7.57
CA LEU A 190 3.57 -4.02 -8.89
C LEU A 190 3.76 -5.53 -8.82
N ILE A 191 4.46 -6.03 -7.80
CA ILE A 191 4.64 -7.48 -7.61
C ILE A 191 3.30 -8.16 -7.39
N LEU A 192 2.39 -7.53 -6.64
CA LEU A 192 1.03 -8.05 -6.47
C LEU A 192 0.27 -8.09 -7.80
N GLY A 193 0.35 -7.02 -8.59
CA GLY A 193 -0.23 -6.97 -9.94
C GLY A 193 0.37 -8.03 -10.85
N TYR A 194 1.68 -8.22 -10.82
CA TYR A 194 2.37 -9.26 -11.55
C TYR A 194 1.90 -10.65 -11.13
N VAL A 195 1.80 -10.95 -9.83
CA VAL A 195 1.25 -12.23 -9.32
C VAL A 195 -0.17 -12.43 -9.82
N ALA A 196 -1.00 -11.38 -9.75
CA ALA A 196 -2.35 -11.42 -10.29
C ALA A 196 -2.30 -11.79 -11.78
N TRP A 197 -1.47 -11.11 -12.58
CA TRP A 197 -1.32 -11.35 -14.03
C TRP A 197 -0.82 -12.74 -14.40
N VAL A 198 0.23 -13.24 -13.72
CA VAL A 198 0.84 -14.54 -14.05
C VAL A 198 0.12 -15.71 -13.42
N LYS A 199 -0.82 -15.49 -12.48
CA LYS A 199 -1.55 -16.58 -11.83
C LYS A 199 -2.07 -17.54 -12.92
N PRO A 200 -1.58 -18.79 -12.95
CA PRO A 200 -1.69 -19.60 -14.14
C PRO A 200 -3.10 -20.18 -14.27
N LYS A 201 -3.38 -20.59 -15.50
CA LYS A 201 -4.42 -21.49 -16.01
C LYS A 201 -4.51 -22.86 -15.27
N ARG A 202 -4.03 -22.97 -14.02
CA ARG A 202 -3.91 -24.17 -13.16
C ARG A 202 -5.24 -24.71 -12.63
N LEU A 203 -6.37 -24.13 -13.01
CA LEU A 203 -7.71 -24.68 -12.73
C LEU A 203 -8.22 -25.54 -13.89
N ARG A 204 -7.32 -26.13 -14.68
CA ARG A 204 -7.59 -27.33 -15.48
C ARG A 204 -6.91 -28.52 -14.80
N SER A 205 -7.65 -29.15 -13.89
CA SER A 205 -7.54 -30.57 -13.54
C SER A 205 -8.95 -31.06 -13.28
#